data_AF-A0A1S2LRZ2-F1
#
_entry.id   AF-A0A1S2LRZ2-F1
#
_cell.length_a   1.000
_cell.length_b   1.000
_cell.length_c   1.000
_cell.angle_alpha   90.00
_cell.angle_beta   90.00
_cell.angle_gamma   90.00
#
_symmetry.space_group_name_H-M   'P 1'
#
loop_
_entity.id
_entity.type
_entity.pdbx_description
1 polymer ?
#
loop_
_entity_poly.entity_id
_entity_poly.type
_entity_poly.pdbx_seq_one_letter_code
_entity_poly.pdbx_strand_id
1 'polypeptide(L)'
;MMKKKLLSVLLCMLLVVSFASVGFADSTTYEAEDANLVGATWANENEDGVGFVGGYDNPSSDWVEFTVTVSETGTYEVELSYATPMDNASVAVHVNGGSATVVPTPSTGDWADGGFQTITFDLDLEEGENSVVFKQNTEYVQLDYIKVFGNGETAVDEEASEENEGAAVNPETGDAGVAIYYVIAALALVGFGTLVITKKKVANQA
;
A
#
# COMPACT_ATOMS: atom_id res chain seq x y z
N MET A 1 -29.45 7.26 62.36
CA MET A 1 -29.73 6.61 61.05
C MET A 1 -30.26 7.70 60.12
N MET A 2 -29.83 7.89 58.87
CA MET A 2 -28.96 7.09 57.97
C MET A 2 -27.91 7.99 57.30
N LYS A 3 -26.75 7.45 56.90
CA LYS A 3 -25.71 8.18 56.14
C LYS A 3 -25.97 8.04 54.63
N LYS A 4 -25.91 9.14 53.87
CA LYS A 4 -25.78 9.17 52.40
C LYS A 4 -24.56 10.05 52.09
N LYS A 5 -23.36 9.43 52.06
CA LYS A 5 -22.63 8.95 50.87
C LYS A 5 -22.05 10.10 50.03
N LEU A 6 -20.73 10.06 49.89
CA LEU A 6 -19.88 11.06 49.25
C LEU A 6 -20.31 11.32 47.79
N LEU A 7 -20.28 12.58 47.37
CA LEU A 7 -20.25 12.94 45.96
C LEU A 7 -18.81 12.81 45.47
N SER A 8 -18.51 11.69 44.82
CA SER A 8 -17.18 11.43 44.27
C SER A 8 -17.01 12.19 42.96
N VAL A 9 -16.18 13.24 42.97
CA VAL A 9 -15.67 13.85 41.72
C VAL A 9 -14.65 12.87 41.15
N LEU A 10 -15.11 11.94 40.31
CA LEU A 10 -14.24 11.13 39.47
C LEU A 10 -14.30 11.70 38.06
N LEU A 11 -13.29 12.51 37.74
CA LEU A 11 -13.01 12.97 36.40
C LEU A 11 -12.78 11.73 35.52
N CYS A 12 -13.74 11.39 34.66
CA CYS A 12 -13.55 10.38 33.64
C CYS A 12 -12.58 10.93 32.60
N MET A 13 -11.28 10.71 32.83
CA MET A 13 -10.25 10.85 31.82
C MET A 13 -10.54 9.80 30.74
N LEU A 14 -11.27 10.22 29.71
CA LEU A 14 -11.52 9.42 28.52
C LEU A 14 -10.19 9.33 27.78
N LEU A 15 -9.42 8.27 28.05
CA LEU A 15 -8.18 7.98 27.35
C LEU A 15 -8.56 7.49 25.94
N VAL A 16 -8.75 8.44 25.02
CA VAL A 16 -8.89 8.18 23.60
C VAL A 16 -7.54 7.63 23.14
N VAL A 17 -7.45 6.30 23.05
CA VAL A 17 -6.36 5.67 22.31
C VAL A 17 -6.68 5.93 20.84
N SER A 18 -6.12 7.01 20.29
CA SER A 18 -6.05 7.22 18.85
C SER A 18 -5.17 6.12 18.28
N PHE A 19 -5.79 5.01 17.90
CA PHE A 19 -5.20 4.10 16.93
C PHE A 19 -5.12 4.90 15.63
N ALA A 20 -3.95 5.47 15.37
CA ALA A 20 -3.57 5.77 13.99
C ALA A 20 -3.63 4.43 13.26
N SER A 21 -4.66 4.25 12.43
CA SER A 21 -4.68 3.18 11.45
C SER A 21 -3.47 3.41 10.57
N VAL A 22 -2.47 2.54 10.69
CA VAL A 22 -1.50 2.34 9.60
C VAL A 22 -2.33 1.72 8.47
N GLY A 23 -2.89 2.60 7.64
CA GLY A 23 -3.48 2.20 6.38
C GLY A 23 -2.38 1.56 5.56
N PHE A 24 -2.51 0.26 5.29
CA PHE A 24 -1.84 -0.28 4.13
C PHE A 24 -2.46 0.42 2.93
N ALA A 25 -1.64 1.01 2.06
CA ALA A 25 -2.14 1.49 0.77
C ALA A 25 -2.79 0.30 0.07
N ASP A 26 -4.05 0.46 -0.35
CA ASP A 26 -4.72 -0.54 -1.17
C ASP A 26 -3.98 -0.67 -2.51
N SER A 27 -4.12 -1.78 -3.22
CA SER A 27 -3.46 -1.94 -4.52
C SER A 27 -4.24 -2.85 -5.45
N THR A 28 -4.40 -2.43 -6.70
CA THR A 28 -5.08 -3.20 -7.75
C THR A 28 -4.07 -3.66 -8.78
N THR A 29 -3.97 -4.99 -8.98
CA THR A 29 -3.23 -5.59 -10.10
C THR A 29 -4.13 -5.67 -11.34
N TYR A 30 -3.55 -5.42 -12.51
CA TYR A 30 -4.15 -5.59 -13.82
C TYR A 30 -3.19 -6.46 -14.66
N GLU A 31 -3.59 -7.69 -14.95
CA GLU A 31 -2.77 -8.65 -15.72
C GLU A 31 -2.70 -8.21 -17.20
N ALA A 32 -1.57 -8.43 -17.87
CA ALA A 32 -1.37 -7.97 -19.24
C ALA A 32 -2.18 -8.79 -20.25
N GLU A 33 -2.36 -10.09 -20.04
CA GLU A 33 -3.15 -10.96 -20.91
C GLU A 33 -4.66 -10.63 -20.93
N ASP A 34 -5.16 -9.97 -19.88
CA ASP A 34 -6.53 -9.46 -19.77
C ASP A 34 -6.69 -8.03 -20.36
N ALA A 35 -5.59 -7.37 -20.75
CA ALA A 35 -5.59 -6.03 -21.30
C ALA A 35 -6.08 -5.97 -22.77
N ASN A 36 -6.38 -4.76 -23.27
CA ASN A 36 -6.71 -4.57 -24.68
C ASN A 36 -5.44 -4.64 -25.55
N LEU A 37 -5.28 -5.73 -26.29
CA LEU A 37 -4.12 -5.97 -27.16
C LEU A 37 -4.39 -5.47 -28.57
N VAL A 38 -3.54 -4.56 -29.07
CA VAL A 38 -3.69 -3.97 -30.41
C VAL A 38 -2.47 -4.26 -31.28
N GLY A 39 -2.70 -4.55 -32.56
CA GLY A 39 -1.64 -4.75 -33.55
C GLY A 39 -1.18 -6.21 -33.67
N ALA A 40 0.14 -6.42 -33.76
CA ALA A 40 0.76 -7.75 -33.76
C ALA A 40 0.96 -8.36 -32.35
N THR A 41 0.56 -7.63 -31.30
CA THR A 41 0.60 -8.01 -29.89
C THR A 41 -0.12 -9.33 -29.59
N TRP A 42 0.44 -10.14 -28.69
CA TRP A 42 -0.09 -11.45 -28.30
C TRP A 42 0.11 -11.72 -26.81
N ALA A 43 -0.71 -12.62 -26.25
CA ALA A 43 -0.53 -13.19 -24.91
C ALA A 43 -0.08 -14.66 -25.00
N ASN A 44 0.69 -15.13 -24.00
CA ASN A 44 1.05 -16.53 -23.75
C ASN A 44 1.18 -16.76 -22.24
N GLU A 45 1.49 -18.00 -21.83
CA GLU A 45 1.90 -18.37 -20.47
C GLU A 45 3.35 -18.89 -20.50
N ASN A 46 4.11 -18.69 -19.43
CA ASN A 46 5.48 -19.23 -19.28
C ASN A 46 5.46 -20.69 -18.76
N GLU A 47 6.63 -21.31 -18.56
CA GLU A 47 6.71 -22.72 -18.06
C GLU A 47 6.00 -22.96 -16.71
N ASP A 48 5.86 -21.93 -15.86
CA ASP A 48 5.15 -21.99 -14.57
C ASP A 48 3.63 -21.72 -14.68
N GLY A 49 3.13 -21.35 -15.86
CA GLY A 49 1.73 -20.98 -16.09
C GLY A 49 1.38 -19.54 -15.71
N VAL A 50 2.38 -18.65 -15.61
CA VAL A 50 2.16 -17.20 -15.43
C VAL A 50 1.93 -16.58 -16.80
N GLY A 51 0.83 -15.84 -16.96
CA GLY A 51 0.50 -15.15 -18.19
C GLY A 51 1.42 -13.96 -18.44
N PHE A 52 1.57 -13.60 -19.72
CA PHE A 52 2.29 -12.40 -20.13
C PHE A 52 1.98 -12.02 -21.58
N VAL A 53 2.34 -10.79 -21.95
CA VAL A 53 2.15 -10.21 -23.28
C VAL A 53 3.48 -9.82 -23.92
N GLY A 54 3.59 -10.04 -25.23
CA GLY A 54 4.71 -9.60 -26.05
C GLY A 54 4.28 -9.23 -27.47
N GLY A 55 5.25 -8.90 -28.33
CA GLY A 55 5.02 -8.65 -29.77
C GLY A 55 4.42 -7.28 -30.11
N TYR A 56 4.37 -6.33 -29.18
CA TYR A 56 3.98 -4.94 -29.43
C TYR A 56 5.14 -4.13 -30.07
N ASP A 57 5.73 -4.71 -31.11
CA ASP A 57 7.07 -4.40 -31.61
C ASP A 57 7.13 -3.21 -32.59
N ASN A 58 5.98 -2.68 -33.02
CA ASN A 58 5.89 -1.45 -33.79
C ASN A 58 5.07 -0.38 -33.03
N PRO A 59 5.69 0.63 -32.39
CA PRO A 59 4.96 1.62 -31.59
C PRO A 59 4.00 2.53 -32.39
N SER A 60 4.04 2.47 -33.72
CA SER A 60 3.07 3.15 -34.58
C SER A 60 1.76 2.37 -34.82
N SER A 61 1.72 1.06 -34.55
CA SER A 61 0.53 0.20 -34.76
C SER A 61 0.18 -0.75 -33.62
N ASP A 62 1.12 -1.04 -32.73
CA ASP A 62 1.01 -2.11 -31.75
C ASP A 62 1.19 -1.55 -30.33
N TRP A 63 0.38 -2.03 -29.38
CA TRP A 63 0.44 -1.66 -27.96
C TRP A 63 -0.37 -2.61 -27.07
N VAL A 64 -0.15 -2.46 -25.75
CA VAL A 64 -0.94 -3.03 -24.67
C VAL A 64 -1.68 -1.89 -23.98
N GLU A 65 -3.00 -1.96 -23.84
CA GLU A 65 -3.81 -0.91 -23.21
C GLU A 65 -4.57 -1.46 -22.00
N PHE A 66 -4.19 -0.97 -20.81
CA PHE A 66 -4.87 -1.26 -19.56
C PHE A 66 -5.97 -0.21 -19.31
N THR A 67 -7.14 -0.65 -18.85
CA THR A 67 -8.19 0.23 -18.32
C THR A 67 -8.05 0.31 -16.80
N VAL A 68 -7.32 1.31 -16.32
CA VAL A 68 -7.05 1.50 -14.89
C VAL A 68 -8.17 2.34 -14.27
N THR A 69 -8.83 1.83 -13.24
CA THR A 69 -9.83 2.60 -12.47
C THR A 69 -9.22 3.09 -11.16
N VAL A 70 -9.35 4.40 -10.89
CA VAL A 70 -9.00 5.00 -9.58
C VAL A 70 -10.18 5.80 -9.02
N SER A 71 -10.23 5.92 -7.69
CA SER A 71 -11.34 6.57 -6.98
C SER A 71 -11.30 8.10 -6.99
N GLU A 72 -10.12 8.69 -7.23
CA GLU A 72 -9.86 10.13 -7.10
C GLU A 72 -8.79 10.53 -8.13
N THR A 73 -8.70 11.81 -8.47
CA THR A 73 -7.63 12.33 -9.36
C THR A 73 -6.35 12.53 -8.57
N GLY A 74 -5.22 11.96 -9.01
CA GLY A 74 -3.97 12.04 -8.26
C GLY A 74 -2.77 11.43 -8.99
N THR A 75 -1.61 11.45 -8.33
CA THR A 75 -0.39 10.79 -8.81
C THR A 75 -0.26 9.45 -8.09
N TYR A 76 -0.30 8.35 -8.85
CA TYR A 76 -0.30 6.99 -8.33
C TYR A 76 1.06 6.33 -8.62
N GLU A 77 1.65 5.66 -7.61
CA GLU A 77 2.79 4.76 -7.84
C GLU A 77 2.27 3.51 -8.57
N VAL A 78 2.94 3.16 -9.67
CA VAL A 78 2.64 1.98 -10.48
C VAL A 78 3.87 1.08 -10.53
N GLU A 79 3.71 -0.17 -10.11
CA GLU A 79 4.66 -1.25 -10.33
C GLU A 79 4.37 -1.92 -11.67
N LEU A 80 5.37 -2.03 -12.54
CA LEU A 80 5.35 -2.89 -13.73
C LEU A 80 6.13 -4.17 -13.45
N SER A 81 5.52 -5.33 -13.69
CA SER A 81 6.20 -6.63 -13.80
C SER A 81 6.54 -6.93 -15.25
N TYR A 82 7.81 -7.24 -15.54
CA TYR A 82 8.31 -7.40 -16.89
C TYR A 82 9.48 -8.39 -17.00
N ALA A 83 9.74 -8.87 -18.21
CA ALA A 83 10.92 -9.67 -18.55
C ALA A 83 11.58 -9.18 -19.85
N THR A 84 12.91 -9.14 -19.88
CA THR A 84 13.71 -8.87 -21.08
C THR A 84 15.18 -9.26 -20.88
N PRO A 85 15.86 -9.90 -21.85
CA PRO A 85 17.30 -10.07 -21.84
C PRO A 85 18.06 -8.80 -22.28
N MET A 86 17.37 -7.73 -22.68
CA MET A 86 17.95 -6.58 -23.39
C MET A 86 18.45 -5.49 -22.42
N ASP A 87 19.69 -5.03 -22.62
CA ASP A 87 20.36 -4.11 -21.69
C ASP A 87 19.82 -2.67 -21.71
N ASN A 88 19.20 -2.21 -22.81
CA ASN A 88 18.76 -0.82 -23.00
C ASN A 88 17.25 -0.71 -23.26
N ALA A 89 16.48 -1.73 -22.88
CA ALA A 89 15.06 -1.75 -23.13
C ALA A 89 14.31 -0.64 -22.35
N SER A 90 13.23 -0.16 -22.95
CA SER A 90 12.29 0.77 -22.31
C SER A 90 10.93 0.75 -23.00
N VAL A 91 9.90 1.08 -22.23
CA VAL A 91 8.53 1.30 -22.70
C VAL A 91 8.17 2.78 -22.64
N ALA A 92 7.31 3.22 -23.55
CA ALA A 92 6.65 4.52 -23.51
C ALA A 92 5.21 4.31 -23.01
N VAL A 93 4.88 4.91 -21.88
CA VAL A 93 3.57 4.83 -21.23
C VAL A 93 2.81 6.12 -21.49
N HIS A 94 1.59 6.02 -22.01
CA HIS A 94 0.70 7.15 -22.25
C HIS A 94 -0.57 7.00 -21.42
N VAL A 95 -0.92 7.99 -20.61
CA VAL A 95 -2.23 8.09 -19.93
C VAL A 95 -3.16 8.96 -20.76
N ASN A 96 -4.38 8.48 -21.03
CA ASN A 96 -5.48 9.19 -21.69
C ASN A 96 -5.08 9.90 -23.01
N GLY A 97 -4.13 9.31 -23.76
CA GLY A 97 -3.60 9.86 -25.02
C GLY A 97 -2.62 11.04 -24.86
N GLY A 98 -2.16 11.31 -23.64
CA GLY A 98 -1.21 12.38 -23.30
C GLY A 98 0.23 12.12 -23.74
N SER A 99 1.14 12.94 -23.22
CA SER A 99 2.59 12.78 -23.43
C SER A 99 3.11 11.45 -22.88
N ALA A 100 4.16 10.91 -23.50
CA ALA A 100 4.79 9.67 -23.03
C ALA A 100 5.64 9.90 -21.77
N THR A 101 5.43 9.07 -20.75
CA THR A 101 6.42 8.76 -19.71
C THR A 101 7.29 7.61 -20.21
N VAL A 102 8.61 7.82 -20.29
CA VAL A 102 9.55 6.76 -20.70
C VAL A 102 10.03 6.02 -19.46
N VAL A 103 9.75 4.71 -19.39
CA VAL A 103 10.13 3.83 -18.28
C VAL A 103 11.25 2.90 -18.76
N PRO A 104 12.49 3.04 -18.23
CA PRO A 104 13.57 2.09 -18.48
C PRO A 104 13.24 0.71 -17.89
N THR A 105 13.54 -0.34 -18.63
CA THR A 105 13.35 -1.74 -18.21
C THR A 105 14.68 -2.48 -18.35
N PRO A 106 15.57 -2.40 -17.33
CA PRO A 106 16.86 -3.09 -17.35
C PRO A 106 16.75 -4.59 -17.60
N SER A 107 17.79 -5.20 -18.18
CA SER A 107 17.80 -6.64 -18.44
C SER A 107 17.51 -7.47 -17.18
N THR A 108 16.48 -8.31 -17.24
CA THR A 108 16.15 -9.35 -16.25
C THR A 108 16.97 -10.62 -16.47
N GLY A 109 17.70 -10.70 -17.59
CA GLY A 109 18.62 -11.79 -17.95
C GLY A 109 18.06 -12.81 -18.95
N ASP A 110 16.74 -12.90 -19.09
CA ASP A 110 16.04 -13.75 -20.07
C ASP A 110 14.63 -13.18 -20.37
N TRP A 111 13.86 -13.90 -21.20
CA TRP A 111 12.42 -13.71 -21.36
C TRP A 111 11.62 -14.30 -20.18
N ALA A 112 10.29 -14.27 -20.26
CA ALA A 112 9.34 -14.72 -19.23
C ALA A 112 9.63 -16.10 -18.61
N ASP A 113 10.22 -17.03 -19.36
CA ASP A 113 10.61 -18.36 -18.85
C ASP A 113 11.79 -18.32 -17.85
N GLY A 114 12.62 -17.27 -17.88
CA GLY A 114 13.65 -16.99 -16.86
C GLY A 114 13.13 -16.19 -15.67
N GLY A 115 11.87 -15.77 -15.71
CA GLY A 115 11.18 -15.02 -14.65
C GLY A 115 11.15 -13.50 -14.86
N PHE A 116 10.17 -12.88 -14.20
CA PHE A 116 9.92 -11.44 -14.26
C PHE A 116 10.65 -10.70 -13.13
N GLN A 117 10.90 -9.41 -13.32
CA GLN A 117 11.33 -8.46 -12.29
C GLN A 117 10.39 -7.25 -12.29
N THR A 118 10.37 -6.47 -11.20
CA THR A 118 9.51 -5.29 -11.10
C THR A 118 10.28 -3.97 -11.08
N ILE A 119 9.62 -2.90 -11.52
CA ILE A 119 10.09 -1.51 -11.40
C ILE A 119 8.89 -0.61 -11.08
N THR A 120 9.07 0.41 -10.24
CA THR A 120 8.03 1.42 -9.95
C THR A 120 8.29 2.75 -10.66
N PHE A 121 7.20 3.44 -11.00
CA PHE A 121 7.18 4.79 -11.55
C PHE A 121 5.81 5.45 -11.28
N ASP A 122 5.76 6.77 -11.33
CA ASP A 122 4.55 7.54 -11.06
C ASP A 122 3.73 7.78 -12.35
N LEU A 123 2.41 7.68 -12.25
CA LEU A 123 1.46 8.13 -13.27
C LEU A 123 0.43 9.09 -12.67
N ASP A 124 0.18 10.21 -13.35
CA ASP A 124 -0.97 11.07 -13.05
C ASP A 124 -2.23 10.45 -13.68
N LEU A 125 -3.24 10.15 -12.85
CA LEU A 125 -4.50 9.51 -13.24
C LEU A 125 -5.70 10.38 -12.86
N GLU A 126 -6.73 10.39 -13.70
CA GLU A 126 -8.01 11.10 -13.47
C GLU A 126 -8.99 10.20 -12.69
N GLU A 127 -9.93 10.80 -11.94
CA GLU A 127 -10.99 10.05 -11.26
C GLU A 127 -11.80 9.18 -12.25
N GLY A 128 -11.94 7.88 -11.96
CA GLY A 128 -12.63 6.93 -12.82
C GLY A 128 -11.69 6.10 -13.71
N GLU A 129 -12.16 5.76 -14.92
CA GLU A 129 -11.44 4.93 -15.88
C GLU A 129 -10.39 5.75 -16.66
N ASN A 130 -9.15 5.24 -16.69
CA ASN A 130 -8.02 5.77 -17.43
C ASN A 130 -7.53 4.75 -18.46
N SER A 131 -7.27 5.21 -19.69
CA SER A 131 -6.55 4.43 -20.70
C SER A 131 -5.05 4.58 -20.44
N VAL A 132 -4.38 3.49 -20.05
CA VAL A 132 -2.94 3.44 -19.81
C VAL A 132 -2.29 2.55 -20.86
N VAL A 133 -1.66 3.18 -21.86
CA VAL A 133 -1.15 2.53 -23.07
C VAL A 133 0.36 2.35 -22.98
N PHE A 134 0.82 1.11 -23.02
CA PHE A 134 2.22 0.72 -23.09
C PHE A 134 2.64 0.44 -24.53
N LYS A 135 3.70 1.13 -24.96
CA LYS A 135 4.33 0.96 -26.27
C LYS A 135 5.80 0.63 -26.11
N GLN A 136 6.37 -0.05 -27.11
CA GLN A 136 7.82 -0.11 -27.26
C GLN A 136 8.40 1.32 -27.35
N ASN A 137 9.48 1.60 -26.62
CA ASN A 137 10.30 2.79 -26.84
C ASN A 137 11.71 2.42 -27.32
N THR A 138 12.36 1.43 -26.70
CA THR A 138 13.66 0.90 -27.12
C THR A 138 13.74 -0.58 -26.82
N GLU A 139 14.31 -1.36 -27.73
CA GLU A 139 14.42 -2.83 -27.68
C GLU A 139 13.07 -3.51 -27.36
N TYR A 140 13.04 -4.72 -26.80
CA TYR A 140 11.79 -5.50 -26.64
C TYR A 140 11.61 -5.92 -25.19
N VAL A 141 10.36 -5.99 -24.75
CA VAL A 141 9.96 -6.29 -23.37
C VAL A 141 8.73 -7.20 -23.43
N GLN A 142 8.60 -8.08 -22.44
CA GLN A 142 7.36 -8.80 -22.15
C GLN A 142 6.75 -8.24 -20.86
N LEU A 143 5.45 -8.01 -20.85
CA LEU A 143 4.71 -7.47 -19.69
C LEU A 143 3.92 -8.60 -19.03
N ASP A 144 4.03 -8.74 -17.73
CA ASP A 144 3.27 -9.68 -16.89
C ASP A 144 2.04 -8.96 -16.32
N TYR A 145 2.25 -7.94 -15.48
CA TYR A 145 1.16 -7.12 -14.94
C TYR A 145 1.58 -5.67 -14.70
N ILE A 146 0.59 -4.80 -14.49
CA ILE A 146 0.77 -3.55 -13.74
C ILE A 146 0.02 -3.61 -12.42
N LYS A 147 0.60 -3.06 -11.34
CA LYS A 147 -0.04 -2.93 -10.03
C LYS A 147 -0.05 -1.46 -9.64
N VAL A 148 -1.24 -0.92 -9.41
CA VAL A 148 -1.45 0.48 -9.06
C VAL A 148 -1.68 0.55 -7.55
N PHE A 149 -0.80 1.25 -6.82
CA PHE A 149 -0.95 1.48 -5.40
C PHE A 149 -1.84 2.71 -5.18
N GLY A 150 -2.82 2.61 -4.26
CA GLY A 150 -3.69 3.72 -3.90
C GLY A 150 -2.92 4.95 -3.40
N ASN A 151 -3.46 6.14 -3.65
CA ASN A 151 -2.85 7.47 -3.49
C ASN A 151 -2.40 7.85 -2.05
N GLY A 152 -2.26 6.90 -1.12
CA GLY A 152 -1.71 7.11 0.22
C GLY A 152 -2.51 8.04 1.14
N GLU A 153 -3.63 8.59 0.68
CA GLU A 153 -4.42 9.56 1.41
C GLU A 153 -5.15 8.85 2.55
N THR A 154 -4.63 9.04 3.76
CA THR A 154 -5.29 8.58 4.98
C THR A 154 -6.69 9.18 5.00
N ALA A 155 -7.72 8.35 5.13
CA ALA A 155 -9.06 8.81 5.44
C ALA A 155 -9.02 9.56 6.79
N VAL A 156 -8.83 10.87 6.73
CA VAL A 156 -9.01 11.76 7.86
C VAL A 156 -10.51 11.95 7.98
N ASP A 157 -11.13 11.14 8.84
CA ASP A 157 -12.52 11.34 9.25
C ASP A 157 -12.65 12.78 9.80
N GLU A 158 -13.21 13.69 9.00
CA GLU A 158 -13.42 15.10 9.37
C GLU A 158 -14.48 15.22 10.49
N GLU A 159 -14.09 15.04 11.75
CA GLU A 159 -14.91 15.47 12.88
C GLU A 159 -14.09 16.13 14.02
N ALA A 160 -14.35 17.44 14.17
CA ALA A 160 -14.27 18.25 15.39
C ALA A 160 -12.90 18.69 15.99
N SER A 161 -12.50 19.89 15.54
CA SER A 161 -11.99 21.05 16.32
C SER A 161 -10.67 20.97 17.11
N GLU A 162 -9.79 21.93 16.76
CA GLU A 162 -8.57 22.35 17.44
C GLU A 162 -8.76 22.68 18.95
N GLU A 163 -7.77 22.36 19.80
CA GLU A 163 -7.08 23.35 20.65
C GLU A 163 -5.60 22.89 20.85
N ASN A 164 -4.66 23.83 20.74
CA ASN A 164 -3.21 23.59 20.73
C ASN A 164 -2.56 24.11 22.03
N GLU A 165 -1.80 23.26 22.75
CA GLU A 165 -0.65 23.69 23.57
C GLU A 165 0.41 22.58 23.78
N GLY A 166 1.70 22.93 23.69
CA GLY A 166 2.75 22.31 24.54
C GLY A 166 3.79 21.36 23.91
N ALA A 167 4.83 21.92 23.29
CA ALA A 167 6.13 21.28 22.97
C ALA A 167 6.72 20.42 24.14
N ALA A 168 7.59 19.41 24.01
CA ALA A 168 8.61 19.00 23.03
C ALA A 168 9.04 17.51 23.37
N VAL A 169 10.13 16.85 22.96
CA VAL A 169 11.43 17.15 22.27
C VAL A 169 11.85 15.91 21.45
N ASN A 170 12.55 16.09 20.32
CA ASN A 170 13.17 15.01 19.53
C ASN A 170 14.55 14.57 20.07
N PRO A 171 14.81 13.26 20.28
CA PRO A 171 16.14 12.68 20.19
C PRO A 171 16.26 11.76 18.95
N GLU A 172 16.95 12.24 17.92
CA GLU A 172 17.31 11.38 16.78
C GLU A 172 18.30 10.29 17.21
N THR A 173 18.07 9.06 16.73
CA THR A 173 19.16 8.12 16.45
C THR A 173 18.94 7.60 15.04
N GLY A 174 19.79 8.04 14.11
CA GLY A 174 19.62 7.77 12.69
C GLY A 174 19.97 6.35 12.27
N ASP A 175 19.26 5.93 11.21
CA ASP A 175 19.64 4.95 10.19
C ASP A 175 19.72 3.45 10.55
N ALA A 176 19.43 2.64 9.53
CA ALA A 176 19.60 1.18 9.43
C ALA A 176 18.84 0.28 10.44
N GLY A 177 17.53 0.13 10.21
CA GLY A 177 16.89 -1.19 9.96
C GLY A 177 16.88 -2.33 11.00
N VAL A 178 15.69 -2.94 11.10
CA VAL A 178 15.40 -4.31 11.59
C VAL A 178 15.27 -4.50 13.12
N ALA A 179 14.44 -5.50 13.49
CA ALA A 179 14.26 -6.13 14.80
C ALA A 179 13.26 -5.50 15.79
N ILE A 180 11.97 -5.70 15.49
CA ILE A 180 11.01 -6.44 16.37
C ILE A 180 11.53 -6.73 17.79
N TYR A 181 11.29 -5.84 18.78
CA TYR A 181 11.16 -6.26 20.20
C TYR A 181 10.61 -5.19 21.17
N TYR A 182 9.29 -4.94 21.21
CA TYR A 182 8.62 -4.40 22.43
C TYR A 182 7.15 -4.83 22.58
N VAL A 183 6.84 -6.11 22.36
CA VAL A 183 5.55 -6.71 22.76
C VAL A 183 5.72 -7.90 23.70
N ILE A 184 6.55 -7.75 24.76
CA ILE A 184 6.27 -8.28 26.12
C ILE A 184 7.02 -7.40 27.15
N ALA A 185 6.42 -6.27 27.56
CA ALA A 185 6.82 -5.55 28.78
C ALA A 185 5.64 -4.99 29.59
N ALA A 186 4.40 -5.36 29.23
CA ALA A 186 3.20 -5.02 29.99
C ALA A 186 3.02 -5.95 31.21
N LEU A 187 4.03 -6.06 32.09
CA LEU A 187 3.94 -6.77 33.38
C LEU A 187 5.07 -6.45 34.37
N ALA A 188 5.35 -5.18 34.67
CA ALA A 188 6.05 -4.80 35.91
C ALA A 188 5.81 -3.33 36.31
N LEU A 189 5.55 -3.10 37.61
CA LEU A 189 5.71 -1.82 38.34
C LEU A 189 4.78 -0.64 37.99
N VAL A 190 3.54 -0.70 38.50
CA VAL A 190 3.04 0.41 39.33
C VAL A 190 2.50 -0.18 40.64
N GLY A 191 3.02 0.26 41.78
CA GLY A 191 2.88 -0.45 43.06
C GLY A 191 1.83 0.13 44.03
N PHE A 192 1.29 -0.79 44.85
CA PHE A 192 0.79 -0.60 46.22
C PHE A 192 -0.27 0.48 46.55
N GLY A 193 -1.48 0.02 46.86
CA GLY A 193 -2.51 0.72 47.64
C GLY A 193 -3.37 -0.29 48.41
N THR A 194 -3.25 -0.34 49.74
CA THR A 194 -3.72 -1.41 50.64
C THR A 194 -5.18 -1.89 50.49
N LEU A 195 -5.37 -3.22 50.44
CA LEU A 195 -6.66 -3.90 50.60
C LEU A 195 -6.80 -4.49 52.02
N VAL A 196 -7.75 -3.98 52.82
CA VAL A 196 -8.11 -4.56 54.12
C VAL A 196 -9.31 -5.51 53.97
N ILE A 197 -9.10 -6.82 54.14
CA ILE A 197 -10.16 -7.83 54.04
C ILE A 197 -10.65 -8.23 55.44
N THR A 198 -11.83 -7.74 55.84
CA THR A 198 -12.52 -8.23 57.05
C THR A 198 -13.42 -9.41 56.69
N LYS A 199 -12.93 -10.65 56.89
CA LYS A 199 -13.74 -11.87 56.65
C LYS A 199 -14.90 -11.96 57.64
N LYS A 200 -16.15 -11.89 57.16
CA LYS A 200 -17.33 -12.29 57.94
C LYS A 200 -17.71 -13.74 57.62
N LYS A 201 -17.37 -14.66 58.52
CA LYS A 201 -17.77 -16.06 58.45
C LYS A 201 -19.28 -16.18 58.67
N VAL A 202 -20.03 -16.61 57.65
CA VAL A 202 -21.42 -17.04 57.81
C VAL A 202 -21.40 -18.53 58.10
N ALA A 203 -21.93 -18.94 59.25
CA ALA A 203 -22.17 -20.33 59.58
C ALA A 203 -23.54 -20.75 59.02
N ASN A 204 -23.69 -22.00 58.58
CA ASN A 204 -24.96 -22.53 58.14
C ASN A 204 -25.28 -23.86 58.83
N GLN A 205 -26.35 -23.84 59.61
CA GLN A 205 -27.25 -24.93 60.02
C GLN A 205 -26.66 -26.27 60.51
N ALA A 206 -26.79 -26.48 61.83
CA ALA A 206 -27.58 -27.58 62.39
C ALA A 206 -28.27 -27.06 63.67
#